data_AF-A0A847D0S1-F1
#
_entry.id   AF-A0A847D0S1-F1
#
_cell.length_a   1.000
_cell.length_b   1.000
_cell.length_c   1.000
_cell.angle_alpha   90.00
_cell.angle_beta   90.00
_cell.angle_gamma   90.00
#
_symmetry.space_group_name_H-M   'P 1'
#
loop_
_entity.id
_entity.type
_entity.pdbx_description
1 polymer ?
#
loop_
_entity_poly.entity_id
_entity_poly.type
_entity_poly.pdbx_seq_one_letter_code
_entity_poly.pdbx_strand_id
1 'polypeptide(L)'
;MEDNNQKERSVKSLLTSILSLLIGLFILGSILKNRKDEDSKSELKEKPQTPDKEEIVQDSVKNVVGLNKRQAEILAEVSRLKEITPSELYKLQPNVSSRTLRRDMDVLVNKGLVSQDGSTKSTKYTYLG
;
A
#
# COMPACT_ATOMS: atom_id res chain seq x y z
N MET A 1 -56.02 3.28 -16.49
CA MET A 1 -54.82 3.69 -15.72
C MET A 1 -53.95 2.44 -15.61
N GLU A 2 -53.36 1.95 -16.72
CA GLU A 2 -52.66 0.65 -16.71
C GLU A 2 -51.24 0.69 -17.31
N ASP A 3 -50.90 1.70 -18.13
CA ASP A 3 -49.65 1.69 -18.91
C ASP A 3 -48.38 1.97 -18.09
N ASN A 4 -48.51 2.61 -16.92
CA ASN A 4 -47.34 2.95 -16.09
C ASN A 4 -46.72 1.73 -15.40
N ASN A 5 -47.49 0.67 -15.12
CA ASN A 5 -47.03 -0.48 -14.34
C ASN A 5 -46.11 -1.41 -15.16
N GLN A 6 -46.34 -1.55 -16.47
CA GLN A 6 -45.49 -2.36 -17.34
C GLN A 6 -44.10 -1.75 -17.58
N LYS A 7 -44.04 -0.43 -17.82
CA LYS A 7 -42.76 0.28 -17.96
C LYS A 7 -41.96 0.20 -16.66
N GLU A 8 -42.61 0.39 -15.51
CA GLU A 8 -41.92 0.36 -14.22
C GLU A 8 -41.30 -1.02 -13.91
N ARG A 9 -41.99 -2.12 -14.24
CA ARG A 9 -41.45 -3.48 -14.11
C ARG A 9 -40.25 -3.72 -15.04
N SER A 10 -40.30 -3.21 -16.26
CA SER A 10 -39.21 -3.32 -17.24
C SER A 10 -37.96 -2.57 -16.78
N VAL A 11 -38.12 -1.33 -16.27
CA VAL A 11 -37.01 -0.53 -15.74
C VAL A 11 -36.42 -1.16 -14.47
N LYS A 12 -37.26 -1.68 -13.57
CA LYS A 12 -36.79 -2.43 -12.38
C LYS A 12 -35.98 -3.66 -12.77
N SER A 13 -36.41 -4.42 -13.79
CA SER A 13 -35.67 -5.57 -14.31
C SER A 13 -34.32 -5.19 -14.92
N LEU A 14 -34.26 -4.08 -15.66
CA LEU A 14 -32.99 -3.57 -16.22
C LEU A 14 -32.04 -3.13 -15.11
N LEU A 15 -32.54 -2.45 -14.08
CA LEU A 15 -31.76 -2.03 -12.92
C LEU A 15 -31.22 -3.23 -12.13
N THR A 16 -32.03 -4.27 -11.89
CA THR A 16 -31.56 -5.49 -11.22
C THR A 16 -30.50 -6.23 -12.04
N SER A 17 -30.63 -6.25 -13.37
CA SER A 17 -29.63 -6.87 -14.25
C SER A 17 -28.29 -6.11 -14.20
N ILE A 18 -28.32 -4.78 -14.27
CA ILE A 18 -27.11 -3.95 -14.17
C ILE A 18 -26.46 -4.12 -12.80
N LEU A 19 -27.25 -4.14 -11.72
CA LEU A 19 -26.73 -4.34 -10.37
C LEU A 19 -26.08 -5.71 -10.20
N SER A 20 -26.68 -6.77 -10.75
CA SER A 20 -26.12 -8.13 -10.71
C SER A 20 -24.82 -8.24 -11.52
N LEU A 21 -24.72 -7.54 -12.65
CA LEU A 21 -23.50 -7.46 -13.47
C LEU A 21 -22.36 -6.77 -12.69
N LEU A 22 -22.64 -5.65 -12.04
CA LEU A 22 -21.66 -4.89 -11.25
C LEU A 22 -21.14 -5.69 -10.06
N ILE A 23 -22.04 -6.39 -9.34
CA ILE A 23 -21.67 -7.26 -8.22
C ILE A 23 -20.81 -8.43 -8.71
N GLY A 24 -21.17 -9.06 -9.84
CA GLY A 24 -20.37 -10.12 -10.44
C GLY A 24 -18.96 -9.66 -10.83
N LEU A 25 -18.84 -8.48 -11.44
CA LEU A 25 -17.54 -7.91 -11.80
C LEU A 25 -16.70 -7.57 -10.57
N PHE A 26 -17.33 -7.08 -9.50
CA PHE A 26 -16.67 -6.74 -8.24
C PHE A 26 -16.10 -7.98 -7.54
N ILE A 27 -16.87 -9.07 -7.48
CA ILE A 27 -16.41 -10.35 -6.90
C ILE A 27 -15.26 -10.94 -7.74
N LEU A 28 -15.37 -10.96 -9.07
CA LEU A 28 -14.30 -11.44 -9.95
C LEU A 28 -13.02 -10.59 -9.79
N GLY A 29 -13.16 -9.26 -9.76
CA GLY A 29 -12.03 -8.35 -9.57
C GLY A 29 -11.38 -8.48 -8.18
N SER A 30 -12.19 -8.69 -7.15
CA SER A 30 -11.70 -8.89 -5.77
C SER A 30 -10.92 -10.19 -5.62
N ILE A 31 -11.35 -11.28 -6.26
CA ILE A 31 -10.63 -12.57 -6.24
C ILE A 31 -9.30 -12.48 -7.02
N LEU A 32 -9.28 -11.75 -8.14
CA LEU A 32 -8.05 -11.57 -8.93
C LEU A 32 -7.02 -10.68 -8.22
N LYS A 33 -7.48 -9.71 -7.41
CA LYS A 33 -6.62 -8.83 -6.61
C LYS A 33 -6.00 -9.57 -5.41
N ASN A 34 -6.71 -10.52 -4.81
CA ASN A 34 -6.23 -11.27 -3.64
C ASN A 34 -5.30 -12.46 -3.99
N ARG A 35 -5.01 -12.72 -5.27
CA ARG A 35 -4.15 -13.83 -5.72
C ARG A 35 -2.74 -13.42 -6.17
N LYS A 36 -2.37 -12.14 -6.06
CA LYS A 36 -1.03 -11.66 -6.48
C LYS A 36 0.06 -11.81 -5.41
N ASP A 37 -0.28 -12.24 -4.19
CA ASP A 37 0.66 -12.23 -3.07
C ASP A 37 1.08 -13.62 -2.55
N GLU A 38 0.78 -14.72 -3.26
CA GLU A 38 1.16 -16.08 -2.80
C GLU A 38 2.17 -16.85 -3.66
N ASP A 39 2.74 -16.28 -4.73
CA ASP A 39 3.81 -16.96 -5.47
C ASP A 39 4.93 -16.01 -5.89
N SER A 40 5.96 -15.88 -5.04
CA SER A 40 7.36 -15.92 -5.46
C SER A 40 8.29 -15.99 -4.24
N LYS A 41 8.54 -17.24 -3.87
CA LYS A 41 9.56 -17.73 -2.95
C LYS A 41 10.96 -17.40 -3.45
N SER A 42 11.77 -16.85 -2.54
CA SER A 42 13.21 -17.11 -2.35
C SER A 42 14.08 -17.37 -3.58
N GLU A 43 14.92 -16.40 -3.93
CA GLU A 43 16.31 -16.70 -4.27
C GLU A 43 17.24 -15.72 -3.53
N LEU A 44 17.93 -16.24 -2.52
CA LEU A 44 19.19 -15.66 -2.06
C LEU A 44 20.20 -15.77 -3.19
N LYS A 45 20.66 -14.65 -3.76
CA LYS A 45 22.06 -14.50 -4.19
C LYS A 45 22.56 -13.05 -4.06
N GLU A 46 23.54 -12.92 -3.17
CA GLU A 46 24.74 -12.08 -3.26
C GLU A 46 24.62 -10.54 -3.20
N LYS A 47 24.96 -10.00 -2.02
CA LYS A 47 25.81 -8.79 -1.89
C LYS A 47 27.18 -9.16 -2.51
N PRO A 48 27.93 -8.29 -3.23
CA PRO A 48 28.20 -6.89 -2.86
C PRO A 48 28.21 -5.89 -4.04
N GLN A 49 27.81 -4.62 -3.85
CA GLN A 49 28.78 -3.53 -3.65
C GLN A 49 28.07 -2.17 -3.46
N THR A 50 28.85 -1.30 -2.82
CA THR A 50 28.72 0.11 -2.41
C THR A 50 28.23 1.10 -3.49
N PRO A 51 27.85 2.33 -3.06
CA PRO A 51 26.75 3.09 -3.65
C PRO A 51 27.26 4.23 -4.53
N ASP A 52 26.97 4.17 -5.82
CA ASP A 52 26.91 5.34 -6.70
C ASP A 52 25.48 5.42 -7.26
N LYS A 53 24.66 6.23 -6.61
CA LYS A 53 23.48 6.90 -7.17
C LYS A 53 22.89 7.84 -6.13
N GLU A 54 23.73 8.80 -5.73
CA GLU A 54 23.22 10.14 -5.48
C GLU A 54 22.55 10.63 -6.79
N GLU A 55 21.46 11.39 -6.68
CA GLU A 55 20.91 12.23 -7.75
C GLU A 55 19.84 11.68 -8.72
N ILE A 56 18.84 10.87 -8.31
CA ILE A 56 17.55 10.83 -9.08
C ILE A 56 16.27 10.77 -8.20
N VAL A 57 16.31 10.38 -6.92
CA VAL A 57 15.06 10.13 -6.16
C VAL A 57 14.60 11.32 -5.29
N GLN A 58 15.33 12.44 -5.27
CA GLN A 58 15.06 13.50 -4.31
C GLN A 58 13.81 14.36 -4.61
N ASP A 59 13.27 14.37 -5.83
CA ASP A 59 12.30 15.40 -6.19
C ASP A 59 10.82 15.00 -6.05
N SER A 60 10.50 13.71 -5.91
CA SER A 60 9.10 13.26 -5.68
C SER A 60 8.70 13.16 -4.21
N VAL A 61 9.65 13.24 -3.27
CA VAL A 61 9.38 13.15 -1.81
C VAL A 61 9.58 14.50 -1.10
N LYS A 62 10.13 15.51 -1.80
CA LYS A 62 10.64 16.76 -1.19
C LYS A 62 9.60 17.70 -0.57
N ASN A 63 8.29 17.45 -0.71
CA ASN A 63 7.26 18.37 -0.24
C ASN A 63 6.15 17.74 0.62
N VAL A 64 6.46 16.68 1.38
CA VAL A 64 5.56 16.32 2.49
C VAL A 64 5.83 17.26 3.67
N VAL A 65 5.03 18.32 3.77
CA VAL A 65 5.12 19.32 4.83
C VAL A 65 5.15 18.64 6.21
N GLY A 66 6.22 18.91 6.98
CA GLY A 66 6.34 18.50 8.38
C GLY A 66 6.80 17.07 8.63
N LEU A 67 7.63 16.48 7.76
CA LEU A 67 8.45 15.31 8.11
C LEU A 67 9.85 15.74 8.56
N ASN A 68 10.39 15.06 9.59
CA ASN A 68 11.80 15.22 9.94
C ASN A 68 12.69 14.46 8.94
N LYS A 69 14.00 14.77 8.93
CA LYS A 69 14.97 14.15 7.99
C LYS A 69 14.90 12.62 8.00
N ARG A 70 14.84 12.01 9.19
CA ARG A 70 14.79 10.55 9.35
C ARG A 70 13.49 9.95 8.81
N GLN A 71 12.36 10.60 9.05
CA GLN A 71 11.06 10.17 8.52
C GLN A 71 11.02 10.28 6.99
N ALA A 72 11.63 11.32 6.43
CA ALA A 72 11.76 11.46 4.98
C ALA A 72 12.66 10.37 4.38
N GLU A 73 13.79 10.04 5.01
CA GLU A 73 14.65 8.93 4.60
C GLU A 73 13.92 7.57 4.65
N ILE A 74 13.20 7.30 5.74
CA ILE A 74 12.39 6.09 5.86
C ILE A 74 11.33 6.04 4.76
N LEU A 75 10.62 7.14 4.53
CA LEU A 75 9.58 7.21 3.51
C LEU A 75 10.12 7.00 2.10
N ALA A 76 11.28 7.58 1.78
CA ALA A 76 11.95 7.38 0.50
C ALA A 76 12.26 5.89 0.27
N GLU A 77 12.71 5.20 1.33
CA GLU A 77 13.01 3.78 1.25
C GLU A 77 11.74 2.91 1.14
N VAL A 78 10.69 3.21 1.91
CA VAL A 78 9.40 2.50 1.78
C VAL A 78 8.79 2.72 0.40
N SER A 79 8.92 3.93 -0.17
CA SER A 79 8.49 4.23 -1.54
C SER A 79 9.26 3.41 -2.58
N ARG A 80 10.57 3.23 -2.38
CA ARG A 80 11.45 2.44 -3.24
C ARG A 80 11.12 0.94 -3.19
N LEU A 81 10.88 0.39 -1.99
CA LEU A 81 10.62 -1.03 -1.78
C LEU A 81 9.14 -1.42 -1.94
N LYS A 82 8.23 -0.43 -1.93
CA LYS A 82 6.77 -0.55 -1.87
C LYS A 82 6.22 -1.17 -0.59
N GLU A 83 6.91 -2.15 -0.01
CA GLU A 83 6.59 -2.77 1.27
C GLU A 83 7.86 -2.90 2.12
N ILE A 84 7.76 -2.72 3.44
CA ILE A 84 8.86 -2.97 4.37
C ILE A 84 8.36 -3.60 5.68
N THR A 85 9.14 -4.52 6.22
CA THR A 85 8.92 -5.12 7.55
C THR A 85 9.70 -4.39 8.65
N PRO A 86 9.32 -4.49 9.93
CA PRO A 86 10.10 -3.94 11.05
C PRO A 86 11.57 -4.38 11.05
N SER A 87 11.83 -5.63 10.70
CA SER A 87 13.18 -6.20 10.65
C SER A 87 14.05 -5.54 9.58
N GLU A 88 13.49 -5.17 8.44
CA GLU A 88 14.19 -4.45 7.37
C GLU A 88 14.36 -2.98 7.71
N LEU A 89 13.33 -2.38 8.32
CA LEU A 89 13.38 -1.01 8.83
C LEU A 89 14.53 -0.82 9.85
N TYR A 90 14.76 -1.81 10.73
CA TYR A 90 15.87 -1.78 11.69
C TYR A 90 17.24 -1.85 11.03
N LYS A 91 17.35 -2.48 9.85
CA LYS A 91 18.61 -2.52 9.09
C LYS A 91 18.92 -1.19 8.41
N LEU A 92 17.90 -0.41 8.06
CA LEU A 92 18.05 0.90 7.41
C LEU A 92 18.65 1.94 8.36
N GLN A 93 18.24 1.93 9.63
CA GLN A 93 18.62 2.92 10.64
C GLN A 93 19.13 2.21 11.91
N PRO A 94 20.33 1.61 11.88
CA PRO A 94 20.85 0.81 13.00
C PRO A 94 21.14 1.64 14.25
N ASN A 95 21.28 2.96 14.10
CA ASN A 95 21.56 3.89 15.21
C ASN A 95 20.30 4.31 15.97
N VAL A 96 19.13 3.80 15.59
CA VAL A 96 17.84 4.22 16.14
C VAL A 96 17.15 3.03 16.79
N SER A 97 16.64 3.23 18.01
CA SER A 97 15.94 2.18 18.73
C SER A 97 14.68 1.71 17.97
N SER A 98 14.33 0.44 18.12
CA SER A 98 13.11 -0.13 17.56
C SER A 98 11.84 0.66 17.93
N ARG A 99 11.79 1.21 19.15
CA ARG A 99 10.68 2.04 19.64
C ARG A 99 10.59 3.36 18.89
N THR A 100 11.72 4.00 18.63
CA THR A 100 11.76 5.27 17.89
C THR A 100 11.36 5.06 16.43
N LEU A 101 11.86 4.01 15.79
CA LEU A 101 11.47 3.67 14.42
C LEU A 101 9.98 3.35 14.30
N ARG A 102 9.41 2.60 15.25
CA ARG A 102 7.96 2.38 15.30
C ARG A 102 7.19 3.70 15.38
N ARG A 103 7.62 4.61 16.26
CA ARG A 103 6.98 5.93 16.42
C ARG A 103 7.08 6.78 15.16
N ASP A 104 8.19 6.70 14.42
CA ASP A 104 8.31 7.37 13.14
C ASP A 104 7.37 6.78 12.09
N MET A 105 7.21 5.44 12.05
CA MET A 105 6.21 4.80 11.20
C MET A 105 4.79 5.20 11.58
N ASP A 106 4.47 5.28 12.88
CA ASP A 106 3.16 5.76 13.34
C ASP A 106 2.88 7.18 12.81
N VAL A 107 3.89 8.06 12.76
CA VAL A 107 3.75 9.40 12.17
C VAL A 107 3.48 9.32 10.66
N LEU A 108 4.17 8.45 9.93
CA LEU A 108 3.95 8.25 8.50
C LEU A 108 2.56 7.67 8.19
N VAL A 109 2.09 6.74 9.03
CA VAL A 109 0.75 6.14 8.95
C VAL A 109 -0.33 7.18 9.25
N ASN A 110 -0.17 7.96 10.32
CA ASN A 110 -1.11 9.02 10.67
C ASN A 110 -1.20 10.12 9.61
N LYS A 111 -0.12 10.34 8.85
CA LYS A 111 -0.09 11.27 7.70
C LYS A 111 -0.65 10.66 6.42
N GLY A 112 -1.07 9.40 6.42
CA GLY A 112 -1.64 8.71 5.25
C GLY A 112 -0.62 8.40 4.15
N LEU A 113 0.68 8.38 4.47
CA LEU A 113 1.75 8.14 3.51
C LEU A 113 2.09 6.64 3.38
N VAL A 114 1.78 5.90 4.43
CA VAL A 114 2.06 4.48 4.59
C VAL A 114 0.85 3.80 5.23
N SER A 115 0.47 2.62 4.76
CA SER A 115 -0.49 1.73 5.43
C SER A 115 0.25 0.77 6.35
N GLN A 116 -0.35 0.42 7.49
CA GLN A 116 0.16 -0.58 8.39
C GLN A 116 -0.78 -1.79 8.42
N ASP A 117 -0.27 -2.95 8.05
CA ASP A 117 -0.98 -4.22 8.14
C ASP A 117 -0.43 -5.04 9.30
N GLY A 118 -1.20 -5.13 10.37
CA GLY A 118 -0.87 -5.86 11.60
C GLY A 118 -0.23 -5.02 12.70
N SER A 119 0.02 -5.65 13.86
CA SER A 119 0.53 -4.97 15.08
C SER A 119 1.73 -5.66 15.73
N THR A 120 2.11 -6.84 15.23
CA THR A 120 3.12 -7.72 15.84
C THR A 120 4.47 -7.59 15.11
N LYS A 121 5.31 -8.64 15.17
CA LYS A 121 6.57 -8.72 14.43
C LYS A 121 6.36 -8.94 12.93
N SER A 122 5.20 -9.46 12.53
CA SER A 122 4.81 -9.66 11.12
C SER A 122 4.09 -8.44 10.54
N THR A 123 4.23 -7.28 11.17
CA THR A 123 3.67 -6.03 10.65
C THR A 123 4.29 -5.73 9.29
N LYS A 124 3.48 -5.30 8.33
CA LYS A 124 3.94 -4.80 7.03
C LYS A 124 3.56 -3.33 6.88
N TYR A 125 4.47 -2.57 6.29
CA TYR A 125 4.27 -1.16 6.01
C TYR A 125 4.31 -0.94 4.50
N THR A 126 3.22 -0.45 3.93
CA THR A 126 3.03 -0.33 2.48
C THR A 126 2.91 1.13 2.07
N TYR A 127 3.67 1.57 1.06
CA TYR A 127 3.59 2.94 0.57
C TYR A 127 2.24 3.21 -0.13
N LEU A 128 1.62 4.35 0.15
CA LEU A 128 0.28 4.72 -0.37
C LEU A 128 0.31 5.71 -1.55
N GLY A 129 1.49 6.15 -1.99
CA GLY A 129 1.68 7.11 -3.08
C GLY A 129 1.96 6.52 -4.46
#